data_AF-A0A073HZB4-F1
#
_entry.id   AF-A0A073HZB4-F1
#
_cell.length_a   1.000
_cell.length_b   1.000
_cell.length_c   1.000
_cell.angle_alpha   90.00
_cell.angle_beta   90.00
_cell.angle_gamma   90.00
#
_symmetry.space_group_name_H-M   'P 1'
#
loop_
_entity.id
_entity.type
_entity.pdbx_description
1 polymer ?
#
loop_
_entity_poly.entity_id
_entity_poly.type
_entity_poly.pdbx_seq_one_letter_code
_entity_poly.pdbx_strand_id
1 'polypeptide(L)'
;MQLSGQNKGSIRNIKIEWAIYHLRHSKEICLIGLKGAVPPGVQPYKAQDIIESVPGKNSEKPKEIKRIMKSLIQQGYYCDLFARDENACEEFVSIGNELHI
;
A
#
# COMPACT_ATOMS: atom_id res chain seq x y z
N MET A 1 -4.11 10.53 68.36
CA MET A 1 -4.56 11.26 67.16
C MET A 1 -3.88 10.61 65.96
N GLN A 2 -4.65 9.93 65.11
CA GLN A 2 -4.16 9.12 63.99
C GLN A 2 -3.37 9.97 62.99
N LEU A 3 -2.16 9.51 62.66
CA LEU A 3 -1.49 9.87 61.42
C LEU A 3 -2.02 8.89 60.36
N SER A 4 -2.96 9.34 59.53
CA SER A 4 -3.48 8.55 58.42
C SER A 4 -3.56 9.40 57.16
N GLY A 5 -2.96 8.90 56.07
CA GLY A 5 -3.25 9.37 54.72
C GLY A 5 -2.02 9.60 53.85
N GLN A 6 -1.21 8.55 53.62
CA GLN A 6 -0.32 8.57 52.46
C GLN A 6 -1.17 8.52 51.19
N ASN A 7 -1.17 9.63 50.45
CA ASN A 7 -1.75 9.74 49.12
C ASN A 7 -0.98 8.80 48.17
N LYS A 8 -1.51 7.59 47.93
CA LYS A 8 -1.02 6.70 46.88
C LYS A 8 -1.45 7.29 45.53
N GLY A 9 -0.64 8.19 45.00
CA GLY A 9 -0.76 8.69 43.63
C GLY A 9 -0.77 7.49 42.68
N SER A 10 -1.86 7.31 41.96
CA SER A 10 -1.98 6.33 40.89
C SER A 10 -0.97 6.69 39.80
N ILE A 11 0.13 5.94 39.73
CA ILE A 11 1.10 6.04 38.64
C ILE A 11 0.38 5.53 37.40
N ARG A 12 -0.17 6.44 36.60
CA ARG A 12 -0.61 6.12 35.25
C ARG A 12 0.65 5.71 34.48
N ASN A 13 0.75 4.44 34.12
CA ASN A 13 1.77 3.97 33.20
C ASN A 13 1.56 4.69 31.87
N ILE A 14 2.33 5.76 31.64
CA ILE A 14 2.36 6.46 30.36
C ILE A 14 3.10 5.53 29.41
N LYS A 15 2.35 4.89 28.52
CA LYS A 15 2.90 4.11 27.42
C LYS A 15 3.47 5.11 26.41
N ILE A 16 4.77 5.39 26.50
CA ILE A 16 5.46 6.25 25.54
C ILE A 16 5.69 5.41 24.28
N GLU A 17 4.79 5.53 23.30
CA GLU A 17 5.06 5.06 21.94
C GLU A 17 6.00 6.07 21.27
N TRP A 18 7.26 5.69 21.10
CA TRP A 18 8.21 6.46 20.32
C TRP A 18 7.84 6.33 18.84
N ALA A 19 7.29 7.38 18.24
CA ALA A 19 7.18 7.46 16.79
C ALA A 19 8.59 7.58 16.18
N ILE A 20 8.99 6.62 15.36
CA ILE A 20 10.36 6.43 14.84
C ILE A 20 10.68 7.36 13.64
N TYR A 21 9.80 8.31 13.29
CA TYR A 21 9.91 9.09 12.06
C TYR A 21 10.13 10.58 12.32
N HIS A 22 11.15 11.14 11.66
CA HIS A 22 11.46 12.58 11.72
C HIS A 22 10.69 13.41 10.69
N LEU A 23 10.13 12.77 9.65
CA LEU A 23 9.38 13.41 8.56
C LEU A 23 8.01 12.75 8.39
N ARG A 24 7.03 13.54 7.93
CA ARG A 24 5.71 12.99 7.55
C ARG A 24 5.84 12.19 6.26
N HIS A 25 5.32 10.97 6.26
CA HIS A 25 5.23 10.15 5.06
C HIS A 25 3.98 10.53 4.28
N SER A 26 4.16 11.27 3.18
CA SER A 26 3.08 11.73 2.30
C SER A 26 3.01 10.97 0.97
N LYS A 27 3.83 9.92 0.81
CA LYS A 27 3.90 9.12 -0.41
C LYS A 27 4.21 7.66 -0.09
N GLU A 28 3.75 6.78 -0.97
CA GLU A 28 4.16 5.37 -1.01
C GLU A 28 5.10 5.14 -2.20
N ILE A 29 5.92 4.09 -2.15
CA ILE A 29 6.88 3.75 -3.21
C ILE A 29 6.48 2.40 -3.79
N CYS A 30 6.31 2.33 -5.12
CA CYS A 30 6.18 1.08 -5.85
C CYS A 30 7.48 0.80 -6.60
N LEU A 31 8.16 -0.28 -6.27
CA LEU A 31 9.39 -0.70 -6.95
C LEU A 31 9.05 -1.48 -8.22
N ILE A 32 9.76 -1.18 -9.31
CA ILE A 32 9.57 -1.84 -10.61
C ILE A 32 10.82 -2.66 -10.91
N GLY A 33 10.66 -3.94 -11.22
CA GLY A 33 11.74 -4.84 -11.59
C GLY A 33 11.51 -5.47 -12.96
N LEU A 34 12.58 -5.58 -13.75
CA LEU A 34 12.61 -6.36 -14.98
C LEU A 34 13.43 -7.63 -14.74
N LYS A 35 12.86 -8.79 -15.06
CA LYS A 35 13.55 -10.08 -15.05
C LYS A 35 13.75 -10.57 -16.48
N GLY A 36 15.00 -10.84 -16.85
CA GLY A 36 15.34 -11.28 -18.21
C GLY A 36 15.39 -10.10 -19.20
N ALA A 37 15.16 -10.40 -20.49
CA ALA A 37 15.12 -9.40 -21.55
C ALA A 37 13.77 -8.67 -21.59
N VAL A 38 13.76 -7.45 -22.15
CA VAL A 38 12.53 -6.69 -22.37
C VAL A 38 11.62 -7.47 -23.36
N PRO A 39 10.37 -7.78 -22.99
CA PRO A 39 9.44 -8.48 -23.89
C PRO A 39 9.15 -7.68 -25.16
N PRO A 40 8.83 -8.35 -26.29
CA PRO A 40 8.39 -7.67 -27.49
C PRO A 40 7.06 -6.95 -27.25
N GLY A 41 6.89 -5.78 -27.86
CA GLY A 41 5.64 -4.99 -27.76
C GLY A 41 5.52 -4.11 -26.51
N VAL A 42 6.49 -4.15 -25.59
CA VAL A 42 6.56 -3.19 -24.49
C VAL A 42 6.75 -1.78 -25.05
N GLN A 43 5.98 -0.83 -24.52
CA GLN A 43 6.03 0.59 -24.88
C GLN A 43 6.77 1.38 -23.79
N PRO A 44 8.12 1.40 -23.80
CA PRO A 44 8.88 2.12 -22.79
C PRO A 44 8.58 3.63 -22.86
N TYR A 45 8.72 4.32 -21.73
CA TYR A 45 8.53 5.78 -21.61
C TYR A 45 7.12 6.31 -21.90
N LYS A 46 6.10 5.43 -21.96
CA LYS A 46 4.71 5.85 -22.18
C LYS A 46 3.96 6.22 -20.90
N ALA A 47 4.55 5.96 -19.72
CA ALA A 47 3.93 6.21 -18.43
C ALA A 47 4.81 7.13 -17.56
N GLN A 48 4.15 7.92 -16.70
CA GLN A 48 4.81 8.68 -15.64
C GLN A 48 5.15 7.77 -14.47
N ASP A 49 6.21 8.09 -13.73
CA ASP A 49 6.66 7.39 -12.52
C ASP A 49 6.02 7.93 -11.23
N ILE A 50 5.19 8.97 -11.35
CA ILE A 50 4.44 9.59 -10.26
C ILE A 50 2.94 9.37 -10.50
N ILE A 51 2.26 8.88 -9.46
CA ILE A 51 0.79 8.82 -9.42
C ILE A 51 0.32 9.81 -8.36
N GLU A 52 -0.41 10.84 -8.79
CA GLU A 52 -1.12 11.74 -7.89
C GLU A 52 -2.56 11.27 -7.75
N SER A 53 -2.99 10.99 -6.52
CA SER A 53 -4.35 10.51 -6.25
C SER A 53 -4.80 10.89 -4.84
N VAL A 54 -6.11 11.06 -4.67
CA VAL A 54 -6.71 11.16 -3.33
C VAL A 54 -6.65 9.79 -2.66
N PRO A 55 -6.20 9.68 -1.40
CA PRO A 55 -6.21 8.42 -0.66
C PRO A 55 -7.61 7.81 -0.57
N GLY A 56 -7.71 6.52 -0.86
CA GLY A 56 -8.94 5.73 -0.70
C GLY A 56 -9.06 5.14 0.70
N LYS A 57 -9.59 3.91 0.78
CA LYS A 57 -9.61 3.13 2.01
C LYS A 57 -8.18 2.76 2.44
N ASN A 58 -8.03 2.36 3.71
CA ASN A 58 -6.75 1.86 4.20
C ASN A 58 -6.19 0.74 3.32
N SER A 59 -4.90 0.87 2.99
CA SER A 59 -4.15 -0.01 2.09
C SER A 59 -4.65 -0.08 0.64
N GLU A 60 -5.65 0.71 0.25
CA GLU A 60 -6.11 0.80 -1.14
C GLU A 60 -5.08 1.54 -2.00
N LYS A 61 -4.60 0.86 -3.04
CA LYS A 61 -3.68 1.43 -4.01
C LYS A 61 -4.46 2.18 -5.11
N PRO A 62 -3.90 3.24 -5.70
CA PRO A 62 -4.60 3.98 -6.75
C PRO A 62 -4.86 3.09 -7.97
N LYS A 63 -6.09 3.12 -8.51
CA LYS A 63 -6.51 2.36 -9.70
C LYS A 63 -5.62 2.63 -10.93
N GLU A 64 -5.02 3.81 -10.96
CA GLU A 64 -4.07 4.26 -11.97
C GLU A 64 -2.90 3.28 -12.19
N ILE A 65 -2.47 2.54 -11.17
CA ILE A 65 -1.36 1.58 -11.30
C ILE A 65 -1.68 0.48 -12.34
N LYS A 66 -2.91 -0.05 -12.31
CA LYS A 66 -3.34 -1.08 -13.27
C LYS A 66 -3.46 -0.50 -14.68
N ARG A 67 -3.88 0.76 -14.80
CA ARG A 67 -3.95 1.48 -16.07
C ARG A 67 -2.56 1.66 -16.69
N ILE A 68 -1.58 2.05 -15.87
CA ILE A 68 -0.18 2.18 -16.28
C ILE A 68 0.35 0.83 -16.77
N MET A 69 0.17 -0.25 -16.00
CA MET A 69 0.61 -1.60 -16.40
C MET A 69 0.05 -2.00 -17.77
N LYS A 70 -1.25 -1.83 -17.99
CA LYS A 70 -1.92 -2.11 -19.29
C LYS A 70 -1.39 -1.26 -20.44
N SER A 71 -1.02 -0.01 -20.17
CA SER A 71 -0.48 0.89 -21.20
C SER A 71 0.95 0.53 -21.64
N LEU A 72 1.73 -0.08 -20.73
CA LEU A 72 3.12 -0.46 -20.95
C LEU A 72 3.24 -1.79 -21.69
N ILE A 73 2.33 -2.74 -21.44
CA ILE A 73 2.39 -4.10 -22.02
C ILE A 73 1.05 -4.43 -22.70
N GLN A 74 0.96 -4.22 -24.01
CA GLN A 74 -0.25 -4.57 -24.74
C GLN A 74 -0.38 -6.10 -24.82
N GLN A 75 -1.54 -6.65 -24.46
CA GLN A 75 -1.83 -8.11 -24.49
C GLN A 75 -0.97 -8.97 -23.54
N GLY A 76 -0.43 -8.38 -22.47
CA GLY A 76 0.25 -9.14 -21.42
C GLY A 76 -0.71 -9.93 -20.53
N TYR A 77 -0.17 -10.95 -19.84
CA TYR A 77 -0.85 -11.60 -18.71
C TYR A 77 -0.48 -10.87 -17.43
N TYR A 78 -1.48 -10.58 -16.60
CA TYR A 78 -1.30 -9.85 -15.36
C TYR A 78 -1.70 -10.67 -14.16
N CYS A 79 -0.94 -10.53 -13.08
CA CYS A 79 -1.22 -11.17 -11.80
C CYS A 79 -1.21 -10.10 -10.71
N ASP A 80 -2.24 -10.10 -9.86
CA ASP A 80 -2.34 -9.24 -8.68
C ASP A 80 -2.32 -10.10 -7.42
N LEU A 81 -1.29 -9.93 -6.61
CA LEU A 81 -1.11 -10.68 -5.37
C LEU A 81 -1.59 -9.83 -4.19
N PHE A 82 -2.23 -10.48 -3.23
CA PHE A 82 -2.90 -9.84 -2.09
C PHE A 82 -4.09 -8.97 -2.53
N ALA A 83 -4.77 -9.40 -3.59
CA ALA A 83 -5.99 -8.77 -4.07
C ALA A 83 -7.13 -8.88 -3.04
N ARG A 84 -8.02 -7.89 -3.05
CA ARG A 84 -9.27 -7.82 -2.31
C ARG A 84 -10.40 -7.58 -3.32
N ASP A 85 -11.64 -7.88 -2.97
CA ASP A 85 -12.75 -7.74 -3.92
C ASP A 85 -12.84 -6.34 -4.55
N GLU A 86 -12.49 -5.29 -3.80
CA GLU A 86 -12.57 -3.92 -4.31
C GLU A 86 -11.49 -3.57 -5.34
N ASN A 87 -10.39 -4.32 -5.36
CA ASN A 87 -9.29 -4.11 -6.28
C ASN A 87 -9.25 -5.15 -7.42
N ALA A 88 -10.07 -6.21 -7.37
CA ALA A 88 -10.12 -7.24 -8.40
C ALA A 88 -10.37 -6.63 -9.80
N CYS A 89 -9.66 -7.16 -10.80
CA CYS A 89 -9.77 -6.71 -12.18
C CYS A 89 -9.84 -7.95 -13.08
N GLU A 90 -10.87 -8.06 -13.92
CA GLU A 90 -11.13 -9.26 -14.74
C GLU A 90 -9.96 -9.64 -15.67
N GLU A 91 -9.20 -8.63 -16.13
CA GLU A 91 -8.02 -8.84 -16.98
C GLU A 91 -6.78 -9.33 -16.20
N PHE A 92 -6.87 -9.43 -14.88
CA PHE A 92 -5.79 -9.83 -13.98
C PHE A 92 -6.19 -11.11 -13.26
N VAL A 93 -5.28 -12.08 -13.21
CA VAL A 93 -5.40 -13.18 -12.25
C VAL A 93 -5.22 -12.59 -10.86
N SER A 94 -6.28 -12.57 -10.06
CA SER A 94 -6.28 -11.98 -8.72
C SER A 94 -6.15 -13.08 -7.67
N ILE A 95 -5.18 -12.98 -6.78
CA ILE A 95 -4.90 -13.96 -5.72
C ILE A 95 -4.88 -13.23 -4.39
N GLY A 96 -5.76 -13.63 -3.46
CA GLY A 96 -5.87 -13.02 -2.15
C GLY A 96 -6.72 -13.87 -1.21
N ASN A 97 -6.46 -13.77 0.08
CA ASN A 97 -7.19 -14.48 1.15
C ASN A 97 -8.51 -13.79 1.54
N GLU A 98 -8.70 -12.55 1.11
CA GLU A 98 -9.91 -11.73 1.34
C GLU A 98 -10.78 -11.63 0.08
N LEU A 99 -10.58 -12.52 -0.89
CA LEU A 99 -11.42 -12.61 -2.07
C LEU A 99 -12.63 -13.50 -1.80
N HIS A 100 -13.82 -13.05 -2.20
CA HIS A 100 -15.08 -13.79 -2.07
C HIS A 100 -15.75 -14.13 -3.41
N ILE A 101 -14.99 -13.98 -4.51
CA ILE A 101 -15.38 -14.35 -5.89
C ILE A 101 -15.86 -15.78 -6.05
#